data_AF-A0A1Y1M7I3-F1
#
_entry.id   AF-A0A1Y1M7I3-F1
#
_cell.length_a   1.000
_cell.length_b   1.000
_cell.length_c   1.000
_cell.angle_alpha   90.00
_cell.angle_beta   90.00
_cell.angle_gamma   90.00
#
_symmetry.space_group_name_H-M   'P 1'
#
loop_
_entity.id
_entity.type
_entity.pdbx_description
1 polymer ?
#
loop_
_entity_poly.entity_id
_entity_poly.type
_entity_poly.pdbx_seq_one_letter_code
_entity_poly.pdbx_strand_id
1 'polypeptide(L)'
;EAIYDVCRRNLDIERPTYTNLNRLLGQIVSSITASLRFDGALNVDLTEFQTNLVPYPRIHFPLATYAPVISAEKAYHEQLTVAELTNACFEPANQMVKCDPRHGKYMACCVLYRGDVVPKDVNAAIGTIKTKRTIQFVDWCPTGFKVGINYQPP
;
A
#
# COMPACT_ATOMS: atom_id res chain seq x y z
N GLU A 1 5.49 -9.04 -14.38
CA GLU A 1 5.83 -10.27 -13.65
C GLU A 1 5.24 -10.28 -12.24
N ALA A 2 5.64 -9.36 -11.34
CA ALA A 2 5.14 -9.33 -9.95
C ALA A 2 3.60 -9.35 -9.82
N ILE A 3 2.87 -8.59 -10.64
CA ILE A 3 1.40 -8.61 -10.63
C ILE A 3 0.83 -9.99 -11.03
N TYR A 4 1.46 -10.71 -11.96
CA TYR A 4 1.05 -12.07 -12.31
C TYR A 4 1.26 -13.02 -11.13
N ASP A 5 2.37 -12.88 -10.40
CA ASP A 5 2.66 -13.68 -9.19
C ASP A 5 1.60 -13.44 -8.11
N VAL A 6 1.23 -12.16 -7.88
CA VAL A 6 0.17 -11.78 -6.93
C VAL A 6 -1.18 -12.36 -7.35
N CYS A 7 -1.57 -12.25 -8.63
CA CYS A 7 -2.82 -12.83 -9.12
C CYS A 7 -2.86 -14.36 -8.99
N ARG A 8 -1.76 -15.06 -9.30
CA ARG A 8 -1.69 -16.52 -9.18
C ARG A 8 -1.79 -16.99 -7.74
N ARG A 9 -0.99 -16.38 -6.86
CA ARG A 9 -0.87 -16.85 -5.46
C ARG A 9 -2.03 -16.40 -4.59
N ASN A 10 -2.48 -15.15 -4.73
CA ASN A 10 -3.44 -14.58 -3.80
C ASN A 10 -4.90 -14.71 -4.28
N LEU A 11 -5.13 -14.66 -5.60
CA LEU A 11 -6.45 -14.79 -6.21
C LEU A 11 -6.74 -16.19 -6.76
N ASP A 12 -5.77 -17.11 -6.66
CA ASP A 12 -5.86 -18.50 -7.15
C ASP A 12 -6.16 -18.58 -8.67
N ILE A 13 -5.71 -17.58 -9.45
CA ILE A 13 -5.92 -17.53 -10.91
C ILE A 13 -4.70 -18.15 -11.61
N GLU A 14 -4.81 -19.39 -12.09
CA GLU A 14 -3.70 -20.12 -12.75
C GLU A 14 -3.09 -19.35 -13.94
N ARG A 15 -3.96 -18.76 -14.78
CA ARG A 15 -3.58 -18.03 -16.00
C ARG A 15 -4.17 -16.62 -16.01
N PRO A 16 -3.55 -15.65 -15.31
CA PRO A 16 -4.05 -14.28 -15.29
C PRO A 16 -4.00 -13.65 -16.68
N THR A 17 -5.11 -13.02 -17.08
CA THR A 17 -5.21 -12.27 -18.33
C THR A 17 -4.93 -10.79 -18.10
N TYR A 18 -4.70 -10.02 -19.18
CA TYR A 18 -4.55 -8.56 -19.08
C TYR A 18 -5.77 -7.89 -18.41
N THR A 19 -6.96 -8.44 -18.57
CA THR A 19 -8.16 -7.96 -17.87
C THR A 19 -8.01 -8.07 -16.34
N ASN A 20 -7.41 -9.16 -15.84
CA ASN A 20 -7.17 -9.32 -14.40
C ASN A 20 -6.15 -8.30 -13.89
N LEU A 21 -5.06 -8.11 -14.63
CA LEU A 21 -4.03 -7.13 -14.32
C LEU A 21 -4.59 -5.70 -14.29
N ASN A 22 -5.36 -5.34 -15.32
CA ASN A 22 -5.96 -4.01 -15.44
C ASN A 22 -6.95 -3.71 -14.33
N ARG A 23 -7.70 -4.72 -13.85
CA ARG A 23 -8.58 -4.56 -12.69
C ARG A 23 -7.79 -4.21 -11.43
N LEU A 24 -6.66 -4.88 -11.19
CA LEU A 24 -5.82 -4.59 -10.02
C LEU A 24 -5.18 -3.20 -10.12
N LEU A 25 -4.64 -2.84 -11.28
CA LEU A 25 -4.09 -1.50 -11.52
C LEU A 25 -5.15 -0.41 -11.37
N GLY A 26 -6.38 -0.66 -11.84
CA GLY A 26 -7.52 0.25 -11.67
C GLY A 26 -7.83 0.54 -10.19
N GLN A 27 -7.72 -0.46 -9.31
CA GLN A 27 -7.91 -0.27 -7.87
C GLN A 27 -6.83 0.61 -7.24
N ILE A 28 -5.58 0.45 -7.66
CA ILE A 28 -4.46 1.29 -7.21
C ILE A 28 -4.68 2.74 -7.63
N VAL A 29 -4.96 2.98 -8.91
CA VAL A 29 -5.18 4.33 -9.45
C VAL A 29 -6.42 4.98 -8.81
N SER A 30 -7.49 4.22 -8.61
CA SER A 30 -8.68 4.68 -7.89
C SER A 30 -8.33 5.13 -6.47
N SER A 31 -7.50 4.36 -5.76
CA SER A 31 -7.12 4.65 -4.37
C SER A 31 -6.20 5.87 -4.24
N ILE A 32 -5.25 6.05 -5.17
CA ILE A 32 -4.37 7.24 -5.21
C ILE A 32 -5.18 8.53 -5.39
N THR A 33 -6.26 8.48 -6.16
CA THR A 33 -7.09 9.65 -6.50
C THR A 33 -8.36 9.76 -5.64
N ALA A 34 -8.54 8.89 -4.63
CA ALA A 34 -9.77 8.85 -3.84
C ALA A 34 -9.98 10.14 -3.02
N SER A 35 -8.91 10.68 -2.43
CA SER A 35 -8.91 11.94 -1.65
C SER A 35 -9.30 13.17 -2.46
N LEU A 36 -9.18 13.13 -3.79
CA LEU A 36 -9.62 14.20 -4.68
C LEU A 36 -11.10 14.09 -5.05
N ARG A 37 -11.68 12.90 -4.94
CA ARG A 37 -13.04 12.58 -5.41
C ARG A 37 -14.04 12.49 -4.27
N PHE A 38 -13.58 12.14 -3.07
CA PHE A 38 -14.42 11.89 -1.90
C PHE A 38 -13.82 12.53 -0.66
N ASP A 39 -14.68 12.86 0.29
CA ASP A 39 -14.26 13.36 1.59
C ASP A 39 -13.61 12.26 2.44
N GLY A 40 -12.75 12.67 3.37
CA GLY A 40 -11.92 11.78 4.16
C GLY A 40 -11.45 12.43 5.44
N ALA A 41 -11.20 11.61 6.47
CA ALA A 41 -10.68 12.07 7.76
C ALA A 41 -9.30 12.75 7.62
N LEU A 42 -8.49 12.27 6.67
CA LEU A 42 -7.16 12.79 6.41
C LEU A 42 -6.87 12.71 4.90
N ASN A 43 -7.15 13.80 4.19
CA ASN A 43 -6.92 13.86 2.75
C ASN A 43 -5.44 14.11 2.44
N VAL A 44 -4.96 13.49 1.36
CA VAL A 44 -3.61 13.64 0.81
C VAL A 44 -3.75 14.00 -0.66
N ASP A 45 -3.16 15.11 -1.08
CA ASP A 45 -3.21 15.55 -2.47
C ASP A 45 -2.03 14.99 -3.30
N LEU A 46 -2.09 15.18 -4.63
CA LEU A 46 -1.02 14.72 -5.53
C LEU A 46 0.28 15.52 -5.34
N THR A 47 0.17 16.78 -4.91
CA THR A 47 1.32 17.66 -4.66
C THR A 47 2.12 17.14 -3.46
N GLU A 48 1.44 16.64 -2.44
CA GLU A 48 1.99 16.03 -1.25
C GLU A 48 2.74 14.73 -1.57
N PHE A 49 2.41 14.01 -2.63
CA PHE A 49 3.24 12.88 -3.05
C PHE A 49 4.61 13.33 -3.56
N GLN A 50 4.67 14.42 -4.33
CA GLN A 50 5.94 14.96 -4.81
C GLN A 50 6.78 15.48 -3.64
N THR A 51 6.18 16.22 -2.71
CA THR A 51 6.94 16.80 -1.59
C THR A 51 7.36 15.77 -0.54
N ASN A 52 6.54 14.75 -0.25
CA ASN A 52 6.82 13.80 0.83
C ASN A 52 7.57 12.53 0.37
N LEU A 53 7.49 12.15 -0.91
CA LEU A 53 8.12 10.91 -1.42
C LEU A 53 9.37 11.16 -2.27
N VAL A 54 9.61 12.39 -2.73
CA VAL A 54 10.74 12.72 -3.62
C VAL A 54 11.76 13.59 -2.86
N PRO A 55 12.71 12.99 -2.13
CA PRO A 55 13.72 13.76 -1.39
C PRO A 55 14.74 14.44 -2.32
N TYR A 56 14.94 13.91 -3.53
CA TYR A 56 15.86 14.45 -4.52
C TYR A 56 15.21 14.43 -5.91
N PRO A 57 15.42 15.45 -6.76
CA PRO A 57 14.78 15.52 -8.08
C PRO A 57 15.01 14.30 -8.99
N ARG A 58 16.16 13.64 -8.85
CA ARG A 58 16.50 12.44 -9.65
C ARG A 58 15.93 11.13 -9.09
N ILE A 59 15.37 11.14 -7.89
CA ILE A 59 14.89 9.95 -7.17
C ILE A 59 13.37 10.07 -6.98
N HIS A 60 12.62 9.84 -8.07
CA HIS A 60 11.16 10.04 -8.13
C HIS A 60 10.40 8.80 -8.65
N PHE A 61 10.95 7.61 -8.41
CA PHE A 61 10.36 6.33 -8.83
C PHE A 61 9.83 5.55 -7.61
N PRO A 62 8.64 5.88 -7.09
CA PRO A 62 8.03 5.12 -5.99
C PRO A 62 7.56 3.75 -6.48
N LEU A 63 7.48 2.80 -5.55
CA LEU A 63 6.92 1.48 -5.78
C LEU A 63 5.49 1.45 -5.23
N ALA A 64 4.57 0.83 -5.97
CA ALA A 64 3.18 0.68 -5.54
C ALA A 64 2.95 -0.70 -4.92
N THR A 65 2.13 -0.75 -3.88
CA THR A 65 1.60 -1.97 -3.28
C THR A 65 0.14 -1.76 -2.93
N TYR A 66 -0.66 -2.83 -2.98
CA TYR A 66 -2.08 -2.80 -2.67
C TYR A 66 -2.46 -3.97 -1.77
N ALA A 67 -3.29 -3.71 -0.77
CA ALA A 67 -3.89 -4.72 0.08
C ALA A 67 -5.31 -4.27 0.46
N PRO A 68 -6.26 -5.21 0.63
CA PRO A 68 -6.11 -6.66 0.43
C PRO A 68 -6.17 -7.05 -1.05
N VAL A 69 -5.50 -8.14 -1.43
CA VAL A 69 -5.70 -8.84 -2.70
C VAL A 69 -5.97 -10.29 -2.34
N ILE A 70 -7.25 -10.68 -2.30
CA ILE A 70 -7.70 -12.03 -1.90
C ILE A 70 -8.87 -12.48 -2.78
N SER A 71 -9.07 -13.79 -2.92
CA SER A 71 -10.24 -14.35 -3.61
C SER A 71 -11.52 -14.16 -2.79
N ALA A 72 -12.67 -14.19 -3.47
CA ALA A 72 -13.97 -14.01 -2.82
C ALA A 72 -14.24 -15.09 -1.75
N GLU A 73 -13.80 -16.32 -1.99
CA GLU A 73 -13.93 -17.43 -1.03
C GLU A 73 -13.15 -17.16 0.26
N LYS A 74 -11.91 -16.69 0.16
CA LYS A 74 -11.06 -16.37 1.32
C LYS A 74 -11.59 -15.16 2.11
N ALA A 75 -12.22 -14.20 1.42
CA ALA A 75 -12.76 -12.99 2.05
C ALA A 75 -13.86 -13.28 3.09
N TYR A 76 -14.60 -14.39 2.97
CA TYR A 76 -15.63 -14.74 3.95
C TYR A 76 -15.08 -15.36 5.24
N HIS A 77 -13.84 -15.84 5.23
CA HIS A 77 -13.24 -16.58 6.35
C HIS A 77 -12.22 -15.78 7.15
N GLU A 78 -11.78 -14.63 6.63
CA GLU A 78 -10.75 -13.79 7.24
C GLU A 78 -11.33 -12.43 7.63
N GLN A 79 -11.15 -12.03 8.89
CA GLN A 79 -11.31 -10.63 9.27
C GLN A 79 -10.05 -9.88 8.84
N LEU A 80 -10.22 -8.74 8.18
CA LEU A 80 -9.12 -7.94 7.67
C LEU A 80 -8.98 -6.67 8.51
N THR A 81 -8.17 -6.74 9.55
CA THR A 81 -7.90 -5.59 10.41
C THR A 81 -6.94 -4.60 9.75
N VAL A 82 -6.97 -3.33 10.19
CA VAL A 82 -6.04 -2.29 9.73
C VAL A 82 -4.58 -2.73 9.91
N ALA A 83 -4.27 -3.44 11.01
CA ALA A 83 -2.93 -3.94 11.29
C ALA A 83 -2.49 -5.02 10.28
N GLU A 84 -3.34 -5.99 9.97
CA GLU A 84 -3.05 -7.04 8.99
C GLU A 84 -2.88 -6.47 7.59
N LEU A 85 -3.77 -5.57 7.17
CA LEU A 85 -3.70 -4.89 5.87
C LEU A 85 -2.40 -4.07 5.74
N THR A 86 -2.04 -3.33 6.80
CA THR A 86 -0.79 -2.56 6.82
C THR A 86 0.41 -3.49 6.70
N ASN A 87 0.43 -4.60 7.44
CA ASN A 87 1.51 -5.59 7.34
C ASN A 87 1.60 -6.22 5.95
N ALA A 88 0.47 -6.55 5.33
CA ALA A 88 0.42 -7.11 3.99
C ALA A 88 1.04 -6.18 2.93
N CYS A 89 0.93 -4.86 3.10
CA CYS A 89 1.56 -3.88 2.21
C CYS A 89 3.10 -3.85 2.30
N PHE A 90 3.68 -4.26 3.43
CA PHE A 90 5.13 -4.30 3.62
C PHE A 90 5.73 -5.70 3.41
N GLU A 91 4.89 -6.70 3.12
CA GLU A 91 5.36 -8.03 2.77
C GLU A 91 6.01 -7.99 1.36
N PRO A 92 7.29 -8.39 1.20
CA PRO A 92 7.97 -8.40 -0.10
C PRO A 92 7.19 -9.10 -1.20
N ALA A 93 6.44 -10.13 -0.81
CA ALA A 93 5.65 -10.96 -1.69
C ALA A 93 4.48 -10.20 -2.35
N ASN A 94 3.98 -9.11 -1.76
CA ASN A 94 2.83 -8.36 -2.27
C ASN A 94 3.21 -7.10 -3.06
N GLN A 95 4.51 -6.82 -3.22
CA GLN A 95 4.99 -5.69 -4.00
C GLN A 95 4.59 -5.84 -5.49
N MET A 96 4.12 -4.76 -6.11
CA MET A 96 3.71 -4.79 -7.53
C MET A 96 4.89 -4.67 -8.50
N VAL A 97 6.11 -4.52 -7.98
CA VAL A 97 7.36 -4.44 -8.72
C VAL A 97 8.28 -5.57 -8.28
N LYS A 98 8.99 -6.19 -9.22
CA LYS A 98 9.91 -7.31 -8.95
C LYS A 98 11.23 -6.76 -8.39
N CYS A 99 11.23 -6.46 -7.11
CA CYS A 99 12.42 -6.07 -6.36
C CYS A 99 12.26 -6.55 -4.91
N ASP A 100 13.35 -7.01 -4.30
CA ASP A 100 13.33 -7.33 -2.88
C ASP A 100 13.59 -6.05 -2.05
N PRO A 101 12.58 -5.52 -1.33
CA PRO A 101 12.74 -4.29 -0.55
C PRO A 101 13.75 -4.44 0.59
N ARG A 102 14.10 -5.68 1.00
CA ARG A 102 15.05 -5.96 2.08
C ARG A 102 16.50 -5.73 1.68
N HIS A 103 16.80 -5.67 0.38
CA HIS A 103 18.13 -5.32 -0.12
C HIS A 103 18.41 -3.82 -0.07
N GLY A 104 17.42 -3.01 0.31
CA GLY A 104 17.55 -1.56 0.42
C GLY A 104 16.98 -1.02 1.72
N LYS A 105 16.78 0.31 1.74
CA LYS A 105 16.11 1.02 2.83
C LYS A 105 14.98 1.87 2.26
N TYR A 106 13.87 1.96 2.97
CA TYR A 106 12.78 2.87 2.64
C TYR A 106 13.19 4.32 2.94
N MET A 107 13.09 5.19 1.93
CA MET A 107 13.32 6.63 2.12
C MET A 107 12.09 7.30 2.71
N ALA A 108 10.93 7.03 2.13
CA ALA A 108 9.63 7.48 2.58
C ALA A 108 8.55 6.52 2.07
N CYS A 109 7.46 6.40 2.80
CA CYS A 109 6.30 5.61 2.45
C CYS A 109 5.04 6.47 2.56
N CYS A 110 4.10 6.26 1.64
CA CYS A 110 2.75 6.78 1.80
C CYS A 110 1.76 5.62 1.89
N VAL A 111 0.91 5.63 2.91
CA VAL A 111 -0.13 4.62 3.13
C VAL A 111 -1.49 5.32 3.06
N LEU A 112 -2.29 4.89 2.07
CA LEU A 112 -3.60 5.47 1.78
C LEU A 112 -4.68 4.46 2.18
N TYR A 113 -5.32 4.71 3.32
CA TYR A 113 -6.40 3.89 3.84
C TYR A 113 -7.75 4.35 3.28
N ARG A 114 -8.67 3.39 3.08
CA ARG A 114 -10.02 3.62 2.57
C ARG A 114 -11.05 2.79 3.31
N GLY A 115 -12.23 3.36 3.56
CA GLY A 115 -13.36 2.71 4.22
C GLY A 115 -13.47 3.02 5.71
N ASP A 116 -14.05 2.10 6.46
CA ASP A 116 -14.23 2.22 7.91
C ASP A 116 -12.89 1.98 8.64
N VAL A 117 -12.11 3.05 8.79
CA VAL A 117 -10.76 3.01 9.33
C VAL A 117 -10.63 3.96 10.51
N VAL A 118 -10.30 3.42 11.67
CA VAL A 118 -10.09 4.19 12.90
C VAL A 118 -8.65 4.75 12.93
N PRO A 119 -8.45 6.08 13.02
CA PRO A 119 -7.10 6.68 13.01
C PRO A 119 -6.17 6.17 14.12
N LYS A 120 -6.72 5.79 15.28
CA LYS A 120 -5.98 5.19 16.39
C LYS A 120 -5.30 3.88 15.96
N ASP A 121 -6.01 3.03 15.25
CA ASP A 121 -5.52 1.71 14.83
C ASP A 121 -4.49 1.84 13.72
N VAL A 122 -4.63 2.84 12.85
CA VAL A 122 -3.61 3.21 11.85
C VAL A 122 -2.30 3.58 12.53
N ASN A 123 -2.34 4.46 13.55
CA ASN A 123 -1.14 4.86 14.29
C ASN A 123 -0.48 3.67 14.99
N ALA A 124 -1.28 2.78 15.60
CA ALA A 124 -0.77 1.55 16.22
C ALA A 124 -0.10 0.63 15.19
N ALA A 125 -0.75 0.40 14.04
CA ALA A 125 -0.23 -0.45 12.97
C ALA A 125 1.11 0.08 12.41
N ILE A 126 1.20 1.39 12.12
CA ILE A 126 2.44 2.03 11.66
C ILE A 126 3.52 1.96 12.74
N GLY A 127 3.15 2.12 14.00
CA GLY A 127 4.06 1.93 15.13
C GLY A 127 4.70 0.54 15.13
N THR A 128 3.91 -0.51 14.88
CA THR A 128 4.41 -1.89 14.74
C THR A 128 5.31 -2.06 13.52
N ILE A 129 4.99 -1.44 12.37
CA ILE A 129 5.85 -1.51 11.18
C ILE A 129 7.24 -0.94 11.47
N LYS A 130 7.32 0.20 12.16
CA LYS A 130 8.60 0.86 12.49
C LYS A 130 9.50 0.03 13.41
N THR A 131 8.96 -0.90 14.19
CA THR A 131 9.74 -1.75 15.11
C THR A 131 10.21 -3.05 14.45
N LYS A 132 9.70 -3.41 13.26
CA LYS A 132 10.11 -4.63 12.54
C LYS A 132 11.52 -4.49 11.98
N ARG A 133 12.43 -5.39 12.40
CA ARG A 133 13.82 -5.42 11.92
C ARG A 133 13.98 -5.66 10.42
N THR A 134 12.99 -6.30 9.79
CA THR A 134 12.96 -6.58 8.35
C THR A 134 12.61 -5.36 7.50
N ILE A 135 12.08 -4.29 8.11
CA ILE A 135 11.66 -3.08 7.43
C ILE A 135 12.58 -1.95 7.92
N GLN A 136 13.53 -1.56 7.09
CA GLN A 136 14.53 -0.58 7.45
C GLN A 136 14.28 0.74 6.72
N PHE A 137 14.26 1.83 7.47
CA PHE A 137 14.19 3.18 6.93
C PHE A 137 15.57 3.83 6.91
N VAL A 138 15.73 4.86 6.08
CA VAL A 138 16.96 5.68 6.07
C VAL A 138 17.07 6.51 7.35
N ASP A 139 18.30 6.64 7.87
CA ASP A 139 18.54 7.23 9.20
C ASP A 139 18.25 8.74 9.25
N TRP A 140 18.30 9.42 8.10
CA TRP A 140 18.04 10.87 7.98
C TRP A 140 16.56 11.22 7.80
N CYS A 141 15.66 10.24 7.64
CA CYS A 141 14.21 10.47 7.52
C CYS A 141 13.45 9.81 8.70
N PRO A 142 13.42 10.44 9.89
CA PRO A 142 12.76 9.87 11.07
C PRO A 142 11.23 9.79 10.91
N THR A 143 10.65 10.65 10.05
CA THR A 143 9.21 10.73 9.75
C THR A 143 8.89 10.15 8.37
N GLY A 144 9.39 8.94 8.08
CA GLY A 144 9.25 8.29 6.77
C GLY A 144 7.85 7.80 6.39
N PHE A 145 6.78 8.29 7.03
CA PHE A 145 5.39 7.89 6.74
C PHE A 145 4.50 9.10 6.51
N LYS A 146 3.81 9.09 5.36
CA LYS A 146 2.65 9.92 5.10
C LYS A 146 1.38 9.06 5.12
N VAL A 147 0.36 9.51 5.82
CA VAL A 147 -0.90 8.76 5.97
C VAL A 147 -2.03 9.54 5.31
N GLY A 148 -2.90 8.83 4.59
CA GLY A 148 -4.19 9.32 4.14
C GLY A 148 -5.31 8.39 4.57
N ILE A 149 -6.49 8.92 4.90
CA ILE A 149 -7.67 8.17 5.33
C ILE A 149 -8.89 8.74 4.62
N ASN A 150 -9.53 7.93 3.78
CA ASN A 150 -10.76 8.28 3.08
C ASN A 150 -11.93 7.40 3.55
N TYR A 151 -13.12 7.98 3.71
CA TYR A 151 -14.28 7.23 4.21
C TYR A 151 -14.89 6.28 3.17
N GLN A 152 -14.69 6.56 1.88
CA GLN A 152 -15.31 5.77 0.82
C GLN A 152 -14.57 4.44 0.63
N PRO A 153 -15.22 3.28 0.88
CA PRO A 153 -14.63 1.97 0.59
C PRO A 153 -14.31 1.81 -0.92
N PRO A 154 -13.32 0.97 -1.28
CA PRO A 154 -12.90 0.75 -2.66
C PRO A 154 -13.98 0.21 -3.60
#